data_AF-A0A662Q8K7-F1
#
_entry.id   AF-A0A662Q8K7-F1
#
_cell.length_a   1.000
_cell.length_b   1.000
_cell.length_c   1.000
_cell.angle_alpha   90.00
_cell.angle_beta   90.00
_cell.angle_gamma   90.00
#
_symmetry.space_group_name_H-M   'P 1'
#
loop_
_entity.id
_entity.type
_entity.pdbx_description
1 polymer ?
#
loop_
_entity_poly.entity_id
_entity_poly.type
_entity_poly.pdbx_seq_one_letter_code
_entity_poly.pdbx_strand_id
1 'polypeptide(L)' 'GKVFRSLIEEVRELKVTLLDGIKIYQDKGWVLILPSPTEPVFNIYAESQEEGYADKLLKEWVSKLRNIVRGAE' A
#
# COMPACT_ATOMS: atom_id res chain seq x y z
N GLY A 1 -11.56 -7.47 -6.24
CA GLY A 1 -12.00 -7.87 -4.89
C GLY A 1 -12.44 -6.65 -4.08
N LYS A 2 -13.27 -6.82 -3.04
CA LYS A 2 -13.75 -5.74 -2.15
C LYS A 2 -12.57 -4.94 -1.56
N VAL A 3 -11.55 -5.62 -1.06
CA VAL A 3 -10.30 -5.02 -0.53
C VAL A 3 -9.63 -4.07 -1.52
N PHE A 4 -9.41 -4.50 -2.77
CA PHE A 4 -8.71 -3.68 -3.77
C PHE A 4 -9.49 -2.42 -4.15
N ARG A 5 -10.83 -2.51 -4.21
CA ARG A 5 -11.69 -1.32 -4.43
C ARG A 5 -11.60 -0.35 -3.26
N SER A 6 -11.71 -0.85 -2.03
CA SER A 6 -11.54 -0.02 -0.83
C SER A 6 -10.17 0.64 -0.78
N LEU A 7 -9.12 -0.06 -1.21
CA LEU A 7 -7.77 0.48 -1.28
C LEU A 7 -7.63 1.57 -2.35
N ILE A 8 -8.24 1.40 -3.53
CA ILE A 8 -8.26 2.44 -4.57
C ILE A 8 -8.95 3.71 -4.05
N GLU A 9 -10.06 3.59 -3.33
CA GLU A 9 -10.75 4.75 -2.74
C GLU A 9 -9.89 5.45 -1.68
N GLU A 10 -9.21 4.69 -0.80
CA GLU A 10 -8.33 5.24 0.24
C GLU A 10 -7.17 6.07 -0.35
N VAL A 11 -6.65 5.68 -1.52
CA VAL A 11 -5.49 6.32 -2.13
C VAL A 11 -5.84 7.34 -3.22
N ARG A 12 -7.14 7.60 -3.44
CA ARG A 12 -7.63 8.39 -4.58
C ARG A 12 -7.09 9.83 -4.61
N GLU A 13 -6.82 10.40 -3.45
CA GLU A 13 -6.28 11.76 -3.31
C GLU A 13 -4.75 11.80 -3.22
N LEU A 14 -4.10 10.63 -3.22
CA LEU A 14 -2.65 10.51 -3.17
C LEU A 14 -2.07 10.46 -4.58
N LYS A 15 -0.80 10.85 -4.68
CA LYS A 15 -0.04 10.65 -5.92
C LYS A 15 0.25 9.15 -6.07
N VAL A 16 -0.47 8.49 -6.97
CA VAL A 16 -0.34 7.03 -7.18
C VAL A 16 -0.13 6.63 -8.63
N THR A 17 0.48 5.46 -8.83
CA THR A 17 0.52 4.73 -10.10
C THR A 17 -0.12 3.36 -9.90
N LEU A 18 -1.00 2.95 -10.83
CA LEU A 18 -1.80 1.72 -10.75
C LEU A 18 -1.37 0.60 -11.73
N LEU A 19 -0.15 0.67 -12.30
CA LEU A 19 0.30 -0.22 -13.39
C LEU A 19 0.50 -1.67 -12.93
N ASP A 20 1.43 -1.90 -12.00
CA ASP A 20 1.78 -3.24 -11.53
C ASP A 20 1.16 -3.59 -10.17
N GLY A 21 0.40 -2.66 -9.60
CA GLY A 21 -0.05 -2.66 -8.21
C GLY A 21 -0.40 -1.22 -7.85
N ILE A 22 -0.39 -0.90 -6.57
CA ILE A 22 -0.64 0.47 -6.11
C ILE A 22 0.66 1.04 -5.57
N LYS A 23 1.33 1.84 -6.39
CA LYS A 23 2.52 2.60 -5.97
C LYS A 23 2.11 3.98 -5.51
N ILE A 24 2.42 4.32 -4.27
CA ILE A 24 2.03 5.54 -3.57
C ILE A 24 3.29 6.35 -3.31
N TYR A 25 3.33 7.56 -3.85
CA TYR A 25 4.46 8.46 -3.65
C TYR A 25 4.23 9.35 -2.43
N GLN A 26 5.28 9.51 -1.64
CA GLN A 26 5.36 10.39 -0.47
C GLN A 26 6.56 11.33 -0.64
N ASP A 27 6.64 12.37 0.18
CA ASP A 27 7.68 13.41 0.05
C ASP A 27 9.11 12.86 0.05
N LYS A 28 9.35 11.80 0.83
CA LYS A 28 10.69 11.26 1.11
C LYS A 28 10.87 9.80 0.69
N GLY A 29 9.89 9.24 -0.03
CA GLY A 29 9.90 7.82 -0.38
C GLY A 29 8.64 7.36 -1.10
N TRP A 30 8.49 6.06 -1.21
CA TRP A 30 7.32 5.45 -1.84
C TRP A 30 6.95 4.13 -1.17
N VAL A 31 5.69 3.72 -1.34
CA VAL A 31 5.18 2.40 -0.96
C VAL A 31 4.55 1.73 -2.18
N LEU A 32 4.80 0.44 -2.37
CA LEU A 32 4.16 -0.37 -3.39
C LEU A 32 3.35 -1.48 -2.70
N ILE A 33 2.06 -1.50 -2.96
CA ILE A 33 1.15 -2.57 -2.55
C ILE A 33 0.87 -3.43 -3.77
N LEU A 34 1.33 -4.68 -3.72
CA LEU A 34 1.28 -5.62 -4.83
C LEU A 34 0.43 -6.84 -4.45
N PRO A 35 -0.75 -7.06 -5.06
CA PRO A 35 -1.49 -8.30 -4.89
C PRO A 35 -0.70 -9.48 -5.46
N SER A 36 -0.62 -10.59 -4.70
CA SER A 36 -0.01 -11.81 -5.22
C SER A 36 -0.91 -12.42 -6.33
N PRO A 37 -0.34 -12.85 -7.47
CA PRO A 37 -1.10 -13.49 -8.54
C PRO A 37 -1.50 -14.93 -8.20
N THR A 38 -0.82 -15.56 -7.23
CA THR A 38 -0.97 -16.99 -6.90
C THR A 38 -1.58 -17.23 -5.53
N GLU A 39 -1.56 -16.24 -4.63
CA GLU A 39 -1.99 -16.39 -3.25
C GLU A 39 -2.88 -15.20 -2.82
N PRO A 40 -3.81 -15.37 -1.86
CA PRO A 40 -4.67 -14.30 -1.37
C PRO A 40 -3.94 -13.37 -0.37
N VAL A 41 -2.75 -12.89 -0.75
CA VAL A 41 -1.89 -12.03 0.07
C VAL A 41 -1.47 -10.78 -0.70
N PHE A 42 -1.08 -9.74 0.04
CA PHE A 42 -0.48 -8.52 -0.50
C PHE A 42 0.98 -8.44 -0.07
N ASN A 43 1.88 -8.23 -1.02
CA ASN A 43 3.26 -7.85 -0.75
C ASN A 43 3.34 -6.33 -0.64
N ILE A 44 4.06 -5.82 0.35
CA ILE A 44 4.24 -4.40 0.57
C ILE A 44 5.73 -4.11 0.56
N TYR A 45 6.14 -3.17 -0.29
CA TYR A 45 7.51 -2.68 -0.38
C TYR A 45 7.52 -1.20 -0.04
N ALA A 46 8.55 -0.73 0.64
CA ALA A 46 8.78 0.69 0.81
C ALA A 46 10.26 1.02 0.58
N GLU A 47 10.50 2.21 0.08
CA GLU A 47 11.83 2.74 -0.14
C GLU A 47 11.86 4.21 0.26
N SER A 48 13.01 4.64 0.77
CA SER A 48 13.24 6.00 1.22
C SER A 48 14.73 6.30 1.15
N GLN A 49 15.07 7.56 0.91
CA GLN A 49 16.44 8.07 1.05
C GLN A 49 16.77 8.47 2.49
N GLU A 50 15.77 8.63 3.35
CA GLU A 50 15.94 8.90 4.77
C GLU A 50 15.91 7.62 5.60
N GLU A 51 16.89 7.51 6.50
CA GLU A 51 17.01 6.42 7.45
C GLU A 51 15.74 6.27 8.29
N GLY A 52 15.24 5.04 8.41
CA GLY A 52 14.03 4.71 9.18
C GLY A 52 12.69 5.12 8.56
N TYR A 53 12.67 6.00 7.55
CA TYR A 53 11.41 6.43 6.93
C TYR A 53 10.73 5.33 6.11
N ALA A 54 11.50 4.45 5.44
CA ALA A 54 10.95 3.28 4.75
C ALA A 54 10.25 2.31 5.72
N ASP A 55 10.84 2.06 6.90
CA ASP A 55 10.24 1.20 7.93
C ASP A 55 8.98 1.84 8.53
N LYS A 56 8.99 3.16 8.73
CA LYS A 56 7.80 3.92 9.13
C LYS A 56 6.67 3.76 8.11
N LEU A 57 6.98 3.94 6.82
CA LEU A 57 6.03 3.76 5.73
C LEU A 57 5.45 2.34 5.70
N LEU A 58 6.30 1.31 5.82
CA LEU A 58 5.85 -0.08 5.89
C LEU A 58 4.87 -0.31 7.03
N LYS A 59 5.21 0.13 8.25
CA LYS A 59 4.37 -0.05 9.44
C LYS A 59 3.01 0.64 9.28
N GLU A 60 3.00 1.86 8.75
CA GLU A 60 1.78 2.62 8.50
C GLU A 60 0.86 1.88 7.52
N TRP A 61 1.41 1.47 6.37
CA TRP A 61 0.61 0.84 5.31
C TRP A 61 0.16 -0.57 5.65
N VAL A 62 0.98 -1.35 6.38
CA VAL A 62 0.55 -2.65 6.93
C VAL A 62 -0.65 -2.47 7.86
N SER A 63 -0.62 -1.47 8.73
CA SER A 63 -1.72 -1.17 9.66
C SER A 63 -2.98 -0.75 8.90
N LYS A 64 -2.85 0.17 7.93
CA LYS A 64 -3.96 0.61 7.08
C LYS A 64 -4.60 -0.55 6.32
N LEU A 65 -3.79 -1.37 5.65
CA LEU A 65 -4.28 -2.53 4.90
C LEU A 65 -5.00 -3.53 5.80
N ARG A 66 -4.47 -3.81 6.99
CA ARG A 66 -5.13 -4.70 7.95
C ARG A 66 -6.52 -4.20 8.35
N ASN A 67 -6.69 -2.90 8.52
CA ASN A 67 -8.00 -2.30 8.81
C ASN A 67 -8.95 -2.41 7.62
N ILE A 68 -8.45 -2.18 6.40
CA ILE A 68 -9.25 -2.34 5.16
C ILE A 68 -9.71 -3.79 4.99
N VAL A 69 -8.82 -4.77 5.22
CA VAL A 69 -9.17 -6.19 5.12
C VAL A 69 -10.25 -6.57 6.13
N ARG A 70 -10.11 -6.14 7.39
CA ARG A 70 -11.12 -6.40 8.44
C ARG A 70 -12.47 -5.72 8.17
N GLY A 71 -12.46 -4.49 7.65
CA GLY A 71 -13.70 -3.80 7.24
C GLY A 71 -14.29 -4.34 5.93
N ALA A 72 -13.53 -5.15 5.20
CA ALA A 72 -13.96 -5.79 3.97
C ALA A 72 -14.54 -7.20 4.17
N GLU A 73 -14.45 -7.78 5.36
CA GLU A 73 -15.29 -8.92 5.77
C GLU A 73 -16.77 -8.51 5.86
#